data_AF-A0A9E3DUL4-F1
#
_entry.id   AF-A0A9E3DUL4-F1
#
_cell.length_a   1.000
_cell.length_b   1.000
_cell.length_c   1.000
_cell.angle_alpha   90.00
_cell.angle_beta   90.00
_cell.angle_gamma   90.00
#
_symmetry.space_group_name_H-M   'P 1'
#
loop_
_entity.id
_entity.type
_entity.pdbx_description
1 polymer ?
#
loop_
_entity_poly.entity_id
_entity_poly.type
_entity_poly.pdbx_seq_one_letter_code
_entity_poly.pdbx_strand_id
1 'polypeptide(L)'
;MDVTIFTDPGCPFGFNAQRQELQLLWHYGDAAEIHRTMIVLAQTSSSYEERGLSREMFSGNAKRLRSLYGMPMLTEPGERIAATASACRAYVGARMYEPRRADLLLRALRRRAFSDGQLLDELDTIHGAARDANIATGMIDGWLAAEAVGAELNRDMVATRTPTPEALALAHRLSKGEQGLRYSTASAVFERDTRRIVMPGFQPFEVYEVSIANVAPKIERRPPPETAEEILTWAPYPLATAEVAALRGIHVEDARRELELSGAKLAAAAGDGYWSLN
;
A
#
# COMPACT_ATOMS: atom_id res chain seq x y z
N MET A 1 -18.34 7.41 -4.69
CA MET A 1 -17.23 8.15 -5.35
C MET A 1 -16.16 7.12 -5.57
N ASP A 2 -15.52 7.14 -6.72
CA ASP A 2 -14.53 6.13 -7.08
C ASP A 2 -13.13 6.68 -6.81
N VAL A 3 -12.28 5.87 -6.20
CA VAL A 3 -10.89 6.20 -5.93
C VAL A 3 -10.00 5.11 -6.49
N THR A 4 -9.26 5.42 -7.54
CA THR A 4 -8.23 4.52 -8.09
C THR A 4 -6.88 4.87 -7.50
N ILE A 5 -6.24 3.95 -6.79
CA ILE A 5 -4.92 4.09 -6.19
C ILE A 5 -3.90 3.24 -6.96
N PHE A 6 -2.91 3.87 -7.57
CA PHE A 6 -1.82 3.19 -8.25
C PHE A 6 -0.74 2.79 -7.24
N THR A 7 -0.52 1.48 -7.08
CA THR A 7 0.37 0.96 -6.04
C THR A 7 1.07 -0.33 -6.43
N ASP A 8 1.96 -0.79 -5.56
CA ASP A 8 2.73 -2.03 -5.73
C ASP A 8 3.13 -2.59 -4.34
N PRO A 9 3.05 -3.90 -4.10
CA PRO A 9 3.42 -4.53 -2.83
C PRO A 9 4.90 -4.33 -2.45
N GLY A 10 5.80 -4.15 -3.43
CA GLY A 10 7.23 -3.92 -3.24
C GLY A 10 7.64 -2.45 -3.30
N CYS A 11 6.70 -1.50 -3.37
CA CYS A 11 7.06 -0.09 -3.31
C CYS A 11 7.17 0.41 -1.86
N PRO A 12 8.32 0.97 -1.43
CA PRO A 12 8.47 1.47 -0.07
C PRO A 12 7.58 2.69 0.20
N PHE A 13 7.30 3.53 -0.81
CA PHE A 13 6.32 4.60 -0.68
C PHE A 13 4.89 4.06 -0.55
N GLY A 14 4.56 2.96 -1.23
CA GLY A 14 3.27 2.26 -1.07
C GLY A 14 3.07 1.66 0.31
N PHE A 15 4.12 1.08 0.89
CA PHE A 15 4.09 0.62 2.27
C PHE A 15 3.81 1.75 3.25
N ASN A 16 4.48 2.90 3.07
CA ASN A 16 4.28 4.07 3.91
C ASN A 16 2.95 4.80 3.66
N ALA A 17 2.37 4.64 2.47
CA ALA A 17 1.09 5.21 2.07
C ALA A 17 -0.10 4.53 2.77
N GLN A 18 0.10 3.37 3.39
CA GLN A 18 -0.95 2.70 4.16
C GLN A 18 -1.54 3.57 5.26
N ARG A 19 -0.76 4.51 5.81
CA ARG A 19 -1.26 5.51 6.77
C ARG A 19 -2.31 6.45 6.13
N GLN A 20 -2.08 6.88 4.89
CA GLN A 20 -3.05 7.69 4.14
C GLN A 20 -4.23 6.83 3.67
N GLU A 21 -3.98 5.60 3.21
CA GLU A 21 -5.05 4.67 2.81
C GLU A 21 -5.99 4.33 3.98
N LEU A 22 -5.46 4.13 5.20
CA LEU A 22 -6.25 3.89 6.41
C LEU A 22 -7.09 5.10 6.81
N GLN A 23 -6.53 6.31 6.74
CA GLN A 23 -7.30 7.53 6.96
C GLN A 23 -8.42 7.68 5.92
N LEU A 24 -8.15 7.35 4.65
CA LEU A 24 -9.17 7.36 3.60
C LEU A 24 -10.31 6.37 3.92
N LEU A 25 -9.96 5.14 4.30
CA LEU A 25 -10.92 4.11 4.69
C LEU A 25 -11.73 4.52 5.92
N TRP A 26 -11.10 5.07 6.95
CA TRP A 26 -11.79 5.51 8.16
C TRP A 26 -12.76 6.65 7.88
N HIS A 27 -12.27 7.70 7.22
CA HIS A 27 -13.03 8.93 7.05
C HIS A 27 -14.11 8.84 5.98
N TYR A 28 -13.90 8.04 4.95
CA TYR A 28 -14.72 8.05 3.73
C TYR A 28 -15.07 6.66 3.18
N GLY A 29 -14.65 5.56 3.83
CA GLY A 29 -14.80 4.20 3.31
C GLY A 29 -16.25 3.79 3.05
N ASP A 30 -17.22 4.33 3.78
CA ASP A 30 -18.64 4.05 3.57
C ASP A 30 -19.23 4.74 2.33
N ALA A 31 -18.55 5.75 1.79
CA ALA A 31 -19.00 6.57 0.65
C ALA A 31 -18.06 6.52 -0.56
N ALA A 32 -16.96 5.79 -0.46
CA ALA A 32 -15.94 5.65 -1.47
C ALA A 32 -15.73 4.18 -1.86
N GLU A 33 -15.74 3.91 -3.16
CA GLU A 33 -15.27 2.64 -3.71
C GLU A 33 -13.80 2.79 -4.06
N ILE A 34 -12.94 2.00 -3.40
CA ILE A 34 -11.48 2.13 -3.53
C ILE A 34 -10.96 0.96 -4.34
N HIS A 35 -10.41 1.28 -5.51
CA HIS A 35 -9.75 0.33 -6.39
C HIS A 35 -8.24 0.54 -6.31
N ARG A 36 -7.47 -0.56 -6.27
CA ARG A 36 -6.00 -0.47 -6.33
C ARG A 36 -5.50 -1.10 -7.62
N THR A 37 -4.68 -0.36 -8.34
CA THR A 37 -4.13 -0.72 -9.65
C THR A 37 -2.65 -1.04 -9.50
N MET A 38 -2.23 -2.23 -9.92
CA MET A 38 -0.86 -2.71 -9.76
C MET A 38 0.08 -2.13 -10.82
N ILE A 39 1.12 -1.43 -10.36
CA ILE A 39 2.12 -0.80 -11.22
C ILE A 39 3.05 -1.82 -11.88
N VAL A 40 3.41 -2.87 -11.11
CA VAL A 40 4.52 -3.79 -11.38
C VAL A 40 5.83 -3.02 -11.56
N LEU A 41 6.52 -2.78 -10.45
CA LEU A 41 7.81 -2.09 -10.44
C LEU A 41 8.90 -2.83 -11.22
N ALA A 42 8.90 -4.17 -11.13
CA ALA A 42 9.86 -5.03 -11.81
C ALA A 42 9.26 -6.40 -12.10
N GLN A 43 9.47 -6.89 -13.33
CA GLN A 43 9.11 -8.26 -13.72
C GLN A 43 10.17 -9.29 -13.32
N THR A 44 11.44 -8.89 -13.36
CA THR A 44 12.60 -9.70 -12.96
C THR A 44 13.48 -8.91 -12.00
N SER A 45 14.21 -9.61 -11.13
CA SER A 45 15.13 -9.01 -10.16
C SER A 45 16.32 -8.30 -10.83
N SER A 46 16.81 -8.82 -11.96
CA SER A 46 17.91 -8.24 -12.74
C SER A 46 17.67 -6.79 -13.17
N SER A 47 16.40 -6.41 -13.37
CA SER A 47 16.02 -5.07 -13.81
C SER A 47 16.48 -3.93 -12.88
N TYR A 48 16.71 -4.21 -11.60
CA TYR A 48 17.21 -3.20 -10.66
C TYR A 48 18.72 -2.96 -10.79
N GLU A 49 19.50 -4.02 -10.93
CA GLU A 49 20.95 -3.95 -11.08
C GLU A 49 21.33 -3.28 -12.41
N GLU A 50 20.61 -3.62 -13.49
CA GLU A 50 20.76 -2.97 -14.81
C GLU A 50 20.46 -1.46 -14.76
N ARG A 51 19.60 -1.03 -13.83
CA ARG A 51 19.29 0.38 -13.57
C ARG A 51 20.25 1.04 -12.59
N GLY A 52 21.31 0.34 -12.19
CA GLY A 52 22.32 0.81 -11.26
C GLY A 52 21.82 0.94 -9.82
N LEU A 53 20.75 0.22 -9.45
CA LEU A 53 20.20 0.23 -8.10
C LEU A 53 20.76 -0.95 -7.29
N SER A 54 21.25 -0.67 -6.08
CA SER A 54 21.91 -1.64 -5.20
C SER A 54 21.11 -1.85 -3.92
N ARG A 55 21.38 -2.96 -3.23
CA ARG A 55 20.70 -3.32 -1.97
C ARG A 55 20.95 -2.30 -0.87
N GLU A 56 22.13 -1.69 -0.87
CA GLU A 56 22.55 -0.64 0.06
C GLU A 56 21.80 0.67 -0.19
N MET A 57 21.51 1.00 -1.46
CA MET A 57 20.65 2.14 -1.79
C MET A 57 19.21 1.93 -1.28
N PHE A 58 18.68 0.71 -1.43
CA PHE A 58 17.36 0.36 -0.91
C PHE A 58 17.32 0.43 0.62
N SER A 59 18.33 -0.10 1.32
CA SER A 59 18.41 -0.08 2.78
C SER A 59 18.61 1.35 3.31
N GLY A 60 19.44 2.17 2.66
CA GLY A 60 19.60 3.59 2.98
C GLY A 60 18.29 4.38 2.79
N ASN A 61 17.53 4.10 1.72
CA ASN A 61 16.21 4.69 1.55
C ASN A 61 15.22 4.20 2.61
N ALA A 62 15.25 2.92 3.00
CA ALA A 62 14.42 2.40 4.08
C ALA A 62 14.73 3.07 5.43
N LYS A 63 16.02 3.31 5.75
CA LYS A 63 16.44 4.09 6.96
C LYS A 63 15.80 5.47 6.96
N ARG A 64 15.92 6.18 5.84
CA ARG A 64 15.33 7.52 5.68
C ARG A 64 13.80 7.49 5.83
N LEU A 65 13.13 6.56 5.15
CA LEU A 65 11.67 6.47 5.17
C LEU A 65 11.13 6.08 6.56
N ARG A 66 11.77 5.12 7.25
CA ARG A 66 11.42 4.77 8.64
C ARG A 66 11.52 5.99 9.54
N SER A 67 12.59 6.77 9.43
CA SER A 67 12.76 8.00 10.22
C SER A 67 11.71 9.06 9.92
N LEU A 68 11.25 9.18 8.66
CA LEU A 68 10.28 10.19 8.25
C LEU A 68 8.82 9.81 8.57
N TYR A 69 8.52 8.52 8.51
CA TYR A 69 7.13 8.04 8.46
C TYR A 69 6.78 7.03 9.56
N GLY A 70 7.78 6.53 10.29
CA GLY A 70 7.58 5.68 11.47
C GLY A 70 7.11 4.25 11.20
N MET A 71 6.90 3.86 9.93
CA MET A 71 6.47 2.51 9.60
C MET A 71 7.59 1.48 9.89
N PRO A 72 7.26 0.26 10.36
CA PRO A 72 8.23 -0.79 10.70
C PRO A 72 8.90 -1.34 9.43
N MET A 73 10.05 -0.75 9.08
CA MET A 73 10.84 -1.11 7.90
C MET A 73 12.22 -1.63 8.30
N LEU A 74 12.63 -2.75 7.73
CA LEU A 74 13.98 -3.26 7.86
C LEU A 74 14.94 -2.30 7.17
N THR A 75 16.07 -2.08 7.83
CA THR A 75 17.07 -1.09 7.41
C THR A 75 18.40 -1.71 7.05
N GLU A 76 18.54 -3.02 7.21
CA GLU A 76 19.73 -3.72 6.75
C GLU A 76 19.53 -4.19 5.31
N PRO A 77 20.59 -4.20 4.48
CA PRO A 77 20.51 -4.74 3.13
C PRO A 77 20.03 -6.20 3.15
N GLY A 78 19.00 -6.51 2.36
CA GLY A 78 18.53 -7.89 2.17
C GLY A 78 19.48 -8.70 1.27
N GLU A 79 19.12 -9.96 1.01
CA GLU A 79 19.89 -10.85 0.13
C GLU A 79 19.98 -10.29 -1.30
N ARG A 80 18.84 -9.94 -1.89
CA ARG A 80 18.68 -9.39 -3.24
C ARG A 80 17.46 -8.48 -3.33
N ILE A 81 17.32 -7.76 -4.43
CA ILE A 81 16.11 -6.98 -4.71
C ILE A 81 15.11 -7.88 -5.46
N ALA A 82 13.93 -8.10 -4.87
CA ALA A 82 12.90 -8.97 -5.44
C ALA A 82 12.13 -8.30 -6.58
N ALA A 83 11.74 -9.08 -7.59
CA ALA A 83 10.69 -8.69 -8.52
C ALA A 83 9.33 -8.59 -7.81
N THR A 84 8.40 -7.82 -8.38
CA THR A 84 7.06 -7.61 -7.77
C THR A 84 5.93 -8.22 -8.58
N ALA A 85 6.20 -8.70 -9.81
CA ALA A 85 5.17 -9.21 -10.71
C ALA A 85 4.35 -10.37 -10.11
N SER A 86 4.98 -11.36 -9.48
CA SER A 86 4.27 -12.50 -8.89
C SER A 86 3.35 -12.07 -7.74
N ALA A 87 3.83 -11.22 -6.83
CA ALA A 87 3.01 -10.65 -5.76
C ALA A 87 1.87 -9.77 -6.29
N CYS A 88 2.12 -8.95 -7.31
CA CYS A 88 1.07 -8.16 -7.98
C CYS A 88 0.01 -9.07 -8.60
N ARG A 89 0.42 -10.16 -9.27
CA ARG A 89 -0.49 -11.13 -9.87
C ARG A 89 -1.34 -11.85 -8.82
N ALA A 90 -0.74 -12.23 -7.69
CA ALA A 90 -1.46 -12.80 -6.56
C ALA A 90 -2.52 -11.83 -6.01
N TYR A 91 -2.17 -10.54 -5.87
CA TYR A 91 -3.13 -9.50 -5.47
C TYR A 91 -4.27 -9.36 -6.49
N VAL A 92 -3.97 -9.28 -7.79
CA VAL A 92 -4.99 -9.17 -8.85
C VAL A 92 -5.92 -10.39 -8.83
N GLY A 93 -5.38 -11.59 -8.62
CA GLY A 93 -6.18 -12.81 -8.41
C GLY A 93 -7.15 -12.65 -7.24
N ALA A 94 -6.67 -12.20 -6.08
CA ALA A 94 -7.52 -11.93 -4.94
C ALA A 94 -8.54 -10.83 -5.22
N ARG A 95 -8.18 -9.74 -5.90
CA ARG A 95 -9.11 -8.67 -6.30
C ARG A 95 -10.26 -9.21 -7.16
N MET A 96 -9.97 -10.13 -8.07
CA MET A 96 -10.97 -10.70 -8.98
C MET A 96 -11.88 -11.73 -8.30
N TYR A 97 -11.34 -12.59 -7.45
CA TYR A 97 -12.05 -13.79 -6.96
C TYR A 97 -12.33 -13.78 -5.45
N GLU A 98 -11.57 -13.03 -4.67
CA GLU A 98 -11.68 -12.90 -3.21
C GLU A 98 -11.60 -11.41 -2.77
N PRO A 99 -12.43 -10.50 -3.33
CA PRO A 99 -12.26 -9.05 -3.15
C PRO A 99 -12.28 -8.61 -1.70
N ARG A 100 -13.05 -9.30 -0.83
CA ARG A 100 -13.10 -9.03 0.62
C ARG A 100 -11.78 -9.30 1.35
N ARG A 101 -10.87 -10.08 0.77
CA ARG A 101 -9.57 -10.45 1.35
C ARG A 101 -8.39 -9.84 0.60
N ALA A 102 -8.61 -9.23 -0.56
CA ALA A 102 -7.56 -8.68 -1.42
C ALA A 102 -6.71 -7.63 -0.68
N ASP A 103 -7.34 -6.73 0.07
CA ASP A 103 -6.64 -5.69 0.81
C ASP A 103 -5.78 -6.25 1.95
N LEU A 104 -6.29 -7.28 2.64
CA LEU A 104 -5.53 -7.99 3.66
C LEU A 104 -4.33 -8.73 3.05
N LEU A 105 -4.49 -9.34 1.86
CA LEU A 105 -3.38 -9.96 1.13
C LEU A 105 -2.32 -8.91 0.74
N LEU A 106 -2.72 -7.76 0.20
CA LEU A 106 -1.77 -6.70 -0.16
C LEU A 106 -1.00 -6.20 1.07
N ARG A 107 -1.70 -6.01 2.19
CA ARG A 107 -1.08 -5.62 3.47
C ARG A 107 -0.10 -6.68 3.96
N ALA A 108 -0.47 -7.96 3.92
CA ALA A 108 0.39 -9.05 4.33
C ALA A 108 1.65 -9.17 3.45
N LEU A 109 1.51 -9.04 2.12
CA LEU A 109 2.63 -9.00 1.19
C LEU A 109 3.60 -7.86 1.55
N ARG A 110 3.07 -6.66 1.76
CA ARG A 110 3.89 -5.49 2.13
C ARG A 110 4.59 -5.69 3.49
N ARG A 111 3.89 -6.20 4.51
CA ARG A 111 4.47 -6.51 5.83
C ARG A 111 5.63 -7.50 5.69
N ARG A 112 5.42 -8.60 4.97
CA ARG A 112 6.44 -9.62 4.76
C ARG A 112 7.65 -9.07 4.01
N ALA A 113 7.45 -8.22 3.01
CA ALA A 113 8.54 -7.59 2.28
C ALA A 113 9.33 -6.60 3.14
N PHE A 114 8.65 -5.66 3.80
CA PHE A 114 9.31 -4.52 4.44
C PHE A 114 9.67 -4.73 5.90
N SER A 115 8.88 -5.50 6.64
CA SER A 115 9.10 -5.76 8.07
C SER A 115 9.83 -7.08 8.32
N ASP A 116 9.55 -8.10 7.51
CA ASP A 116 10.13 -9.44 7.69
C ASP A 116 11.31 -9.73 6.73
N GLY A 117 11.50 -8.90 5.71
CA GLY A 117 12.62 -9.03 4.75
C GLY A 117 12.45 -10.17 3.74
N GLN A 118 11.23 -10.67 3.58
CA GLN A 118 10.90 -11.76 2.67
C GLN A 118 10.81 -11.28 1.21
N LEU A 119 11.16 -12.16 0.28
CA LEU A 119 11.26 -11.83 -1.14
C LEU A 119 9.91 -12.05 -1.84
N LEU A 120 9.39 -11.02 -2.50
CA LEU A 120 8.05 -11.02 -3.13
C LEU A 120 7.92 -11.85 -4.41
N ASP A 121 9.04 -12.34 -4.93
CA ASP A 121 9.09 -13.25 -6.07
C ASP A 121 9.30 -14.72 -5.66
N GLU A 122 9.38 -15.00 -4.35
CA GLU A 122 9.40 -16.36 -3.81
C GLU A 122 7.98 -16.84 -3.46
N LEU A 123 7.65 -18.07 -3.87
CA LEU A 123 6.31 -18.63 -3.68
C LEU A 123 5.95 -18.77 -2.20
N ASP A 124 6.91 -19.16 -1.36
CA ASP A 124 6.71 -19.30 0.09
C ASP A 124 6.29 -17.99 0.76
N THR A 125 6.83 -16.85 0.30
CA THR A 125 6.43 -15.52 0.78
C THR A 125 4.98 -15.22 0.42
N ILE A 126 4.59 -15.50 -0.83
CA ILE A 126 3.23 -15.24 -1.33
C ILE A 126 2.23 -16.17 -0.64
N HIS A 127 2.55 -17.46 -0.47
CA HIS A 127 1.75 -18.43 0.28
C HIS A 127 1.64 -18.06 1.77
N GLY A 128 2.72 -17.55 2.35
CA GLY A 128 2.72 -16.98 3.69
C GLY A 128 1.73 -15.80 3.80
N ALA A 129 1.79 -14.85 2.87
CA ALA A 129 0.88 -13.71 2.83
C ALA A 129 -0.58 -14.15 2.63
N ALA A 130 -0.82 -15.19 1.83
CA ALA A 130 -2.13 -15.78 1.64
C ALA A 130 -2.69 -16.36 2.95
N ARG A 131 -1.87 -17.08 3.72
CA ARG A 131 -2.26 -17.58 5.04
C ARG A 131 -2.60 -16.45 6.02
N ASP A 132 -1.78 -15.40 6.06
CA ASP A 132 -2.07 -14.21 6.87
C ASP A 132 -3.41 -13.56 6.46
N ALA A 133 -3.78 -13.67 5.18
CA ALA A 133 -5.03 -13.17 4.63
C ALA A 133 -6.18 -14.18 4.61
N ASN A 134 -6.02 -15.36 5.24
CA ASN A 134 -6.97 -16.46 5.22
C ASN A 134 -7.39 -16.89 3.80
N ILE A 135 -6.46 -16.89 2.85
CA ILE A 135 -6.63 -17.39 1.47
C ILE A 135 -5.88 -18.72 1.35
N ALA A 136 -6.55 -19.73 0.77
CA ALA A 136 -5.91 -21.03 0.54
C ALA A 136 -4.81 -20.91 -0.52
N THR A 137 -3.65 -21.52 -0.25
CA THR A 137 -2.48 -21.43 -1.16
C THR A 137 -2.76 -22.01 -2.55
N GLY A 138 -3.58 -23.06 -2.65
CA GLY A 138 -4.01 -23.60 -3.95
C GLY A 138 -4.81 -22.61 -4.81
N MET A 139 -5.45 -21.60 -4.20
CA MET A 139 -6.08 -20.51 -4.96
C MET A 139 -5.02 -19.58 -5.54
N ILE A 140 -3.97 -19.25 -4.77
CA ILE A 140 -2.83 -18.47 -5.25
C ILE A 140 -2.20 -19.15 -6.46
N ASP A 141 -1.93 -20.45 -6.36
CA ASP A 141 -1.32 -21.22 -7.45
C ASP A 141 -2.20 -21.16 -8.71
N GLY A 142 -3.52 -21.33 -8.54
CA GLY A 142 -4.49 -21.15 -9.61
C GLY A 142 -4.44 -19.76 -10.25
N TRP A 143 -4.36 -18.69 -9.46
CA TRP A 143 -4.31 -17.31 -9.97
C TRP A 143 -2.99 -16.96 -10.66
N LEU A 144 -1.87 -17.47 -10.13
CA LEU A 144 -0.55 -17.31 -10.74
C LEU A 144 -0.46 -18.01 -12.09
N ALA A 145 -1.20 -19.11 -12.30
CA ALA A 145 -1.29 -19.80 -13.58
C ALA A 145 -2.37 -19.22 -14.52
N ALA A 146 -3.45 -18.63 -13.98
CA ALA A 146 -4.62 -18.23 -14.77
C ALA A 146 -4.33 -17.08 -15.75
N GLU A 147 -4.62 -17.31 -17.03
CA GLU A 147 -4.47 -16.30 -18.10
C GLU A 147 -5.32 -15.05 -17.84
N ALA A 148 -6.56 -15.22 -17.37
CA ALA A 148 -7.46 -14.11 -17.05
C ALA A 148 -6.87 -13.14 -16.01
N VAL A 149 -6.15 -13.66 -15.00
CA VAL A 149 -5.47 -12.84 -13.99
C VAL A 149 -4.27 -12.11 -14.61
N GLY A 150 -3.52 -12.78 -15.50
CA GLY A 150 -2.44 -12.15 -16.25
C GLY A 150 -2.93 -11.02 -17.16
N ALA A 151 -4.05 -11.21 -17.86
CA ALA A 151 -4.67 -10.19 -18.68
C ALA A 151 -5.13 -8.97 -17.87
N GLU A 152 -5.69 -9.20 -16.68
CA GLU A 152 -6.08 -8.13 -15.76
C GLU A 152 -4.86 -7.37 -15.21
N LEU A 153 -3.79 -8.06 -14.82
CA LEU A 153 -2.54 -7.40 -14.41
C LEU A 153 -1.94 -6.57 -15.56
N ASN A 154 -2.02 -7.06 -16.80
CA ASN A 154 -1.59 -6.28 -17.96
C ASN A 154 -2.43 -5.01 -18.16
N ARG A 155 -3.75 -5.07 -17.90
CA ARG A 155 -4.61 -3.86 -17.91
C ARG A 155 -4.14 -2.84 -16.86
N ASP A 156 -3.86 -3.29 -15.64
CA ASP A 156 -3.32 -2.43 -14.58
C ASP A 156 -1.99 -1.76 -15.00
N MET A 157 -1.10 -2.55 -15.61
CA MET A 157 0.19 -2.09 -16.10
C MET A 157 0.06 -1.04 -17.21
N VAL A 158 -0.88 -1.22 -18.14
CA VAL A 158 -1.17 -0.26 -19.22
C VAL A 158 -1.76 1.03 -18.65
N ALA A 159 -2.74 0.94 -17.75
CA ALA A 159 -3.34 2.09 -17.09
C ALA A 159 -2.28 2.92 -16.35
N THR A 160 -1.36 2.25 -15.66
CA THR A 160 -0.25 2.90 -14.96
C THR A 160 0.69 3.66 -15.89
N ARG A 161 0.96 3.10 -17.09
CA ARG A 161 1.88 3.65 -18.10
C ARG A 161 1.23 4.67 -19.03
N THR A 162 -0.05 4.99 -18.80
CA THR A 162 -0.81 5.97 -19.57
C THR A 162 -1.31 7.08 -18.64
N PRO A 163 -0.40 7.90 -18.06
CA PRO A 163 -0.79 8.99 -17.18
C PRO A 163 -1.70 9.99 -17.91
N THR A 164 -2.70 10.50 -17.18
CA THR A 164 -3.64 11.50 -17.70
C THR A 164 -2.94 12.85 -17.94
N PRO A 165 -3.52 13.75 -18.75
CA PRO A 165 -2.99 15.11 -18.92
C PRO A 165 -2.77 15.85 -17.59
N GLU A 166 -3.66 15.68 -16.62
CA GLU A 166 -3.55 16.28 -15.28
C GLU A 166 -2.34 15.73 -14.50
N ALA A 167 -2.09 14.42 -14.61
CA ALA A 167 -0.89 13.81 -14.04
C ALA A 167 0.38 14.34 -14.71
N LEU A 168 0.36 14.48 -16.05
CA LEU A 168 1.48 14.97 -16.85
C LEU A 168 1.82 16.44 -16.56
N ALA A 169 0.82 17.27 -16.19
CA ALA A 169 1.05 18.64 -15.73
C ALA A 169 1.92 18.69 -14.45
N LEU A 170 1.98 17.59 -13.70
CA LEU A 170 2.83 17.39 -12.54
C LEU A 170 3.90 16.32 -12.81
N ALA A 171 4.53 16.35 -14.00
CA ALA A 171 5.52 15.36 -14.44
C ALA A 171 6.62 15.02 -13.42
N HIS A 172 7.03 15.99 -12.58
CA HIS A 172 8.04 15.80 -11.52
C HIS A 172 7.58 14.86 -10.39
N ARG A 173 6.28 14.53 -10.33
CA ARG A 173 5.68 13.56 -9.39
C ARG A 173 5.53 12.16 -10.00
N LEU A 174 5.77 12.01 -11.30
CA LEU A 174 5.71 10.75 -12.03
C LEU A 174 7.07 10.05 -12.04
N SER A 175 7.05 8.74 -12.33
CA SER A 175 8.27 7.94 -12.46
C SER A 175 8.62 7.72 -13.93
N LYS A 176 9.91 7.71 -14.26
CA LYS A 176 10.40 7.33 -15.60
C LYS A 176 10.36 5.82 -15.77
N GLY A 177 9.70 5.33 -16.82
CA GLY A 177 9.71 3.94 -17.29
C GLY A 177 10.21 3.85 -18.73
N GLU A 178 10.26 2.63 -19.26
CA GLU A 178 10.77 2.36 -20.61
C GLU A 178 9.97 3.10 -21.71
N GLN A 179 8.65 3.22 -21.53
CA GLN A 179 7.73 3.85 -22.47
C GLN A 179 7.46 5.33 -22.16
N GLY A 180 8.22 5.95 -21.26
CA GLY A 180 8.03 7.33 -20.82
C GLY A 180 7.59 7.46 -19.37
N LEU A 181 6.87 8.54 -19.04
CA LEU A 181 6.38 8.78 -17.68
C LEU A 181 5.24 7.82 -17.33
N ARG A 182 5.22 7.32 -16.10
CA ARG A 182 4.14 6.50 -15.53
C ARG A 182 3.75 7.01 -14.15
N TYR A 183 2.55 6.64 -13.70
CA TYR A 183 2.17 6.85 -12.30
C TYR A 183 3.20 6.22 -11.36
N SER A 184 3.49 6.92 -10.27
CA SER A 184 4.34 6.45 -9.17
C SER A 184 3.46 6.03 -7.99
N THR A 185 3.98 5.27 -7.04
CA THR A 185 3.22 4.92 -5.83
C THR A 185 3.32 6.03 -4.78
N ALA A 186 2.25 6.43 -4.08
CA ALA A 186 0.84 6.07 -4.26
C ALA A 186 0.10 7.22 -4.95
N SER A 187 0.06 7.22 -6.29
CA SER A 187 -0.79 8.14 -7.04
C SER A 187 -2.25 7.74 -6.87
N ALA A 188 -3.17 8.70 -6.87
CA ALA A 188 -4.60 8.44 -6.83
C ALA A 188 -5.38 9.26 -7.86
N VAL A 189 -6.51 8.74 -8.29
CA VAL A 189 -7.50 9.43 -9.13
C VAL A 189 -8.84 9.35 -8.41
N PHE A 190 -9.45 10.50 -8.15
CA PHE A 190 -10.74 10.62 -7.47
C PHE A 190 -11.79 11.04 -8.49
N GLU A 191 -12.88 10.29 -8.60
CA GLU A 191 -13.91 10.50 -9.61
C GLU A 191 -15.32 10.46 -9.00
N ARG A 192 -16.17 11.39 -9.45
CA ARG A 192 -17.61 11.38 -9.19
C ARG A 192 -18.32 12.18 -10.27
N ASP A 193 -19.32 11.57 -10.90
CA ASP A 193 -20.07 12.16 -12.00
C ASP A 193 -19.10 12.64 -13.11
N THR A 194 -19.07 13.94 -13.40
CA THR A 194 -18.16 14.53 -14.39
C THR A 194 -16.91 15.16 -13.78
N ARG A 195 -16.71 15.03 -12.46
CA ARG A 195 -15.58 15.62 -11.74
C ARG A 195 -14.48 14.60 -11.54
N ARG A 196 -13.25 15.02 -11.79
CA ARG A 196 -12.04 14.25 -11.56
C ARG A 196 -10.96 15.12 -10.93
N ILE A 197 -10.27 14.57 -9.94
CA ILE A 197 -9.01 15.13 -9.44
C ILE A 197 -7.95 14.03 -9.51
N VAL A 198 -6.78 14.38 -10.05
CA VAL A 198 -5.64 13.48 -10.19
C VAL A 198 -4.55 13.92 -9.24
N MET A 199 -4.11 12.98 -8.40
CA MET A 199 -3.10 13.17 -7.38
C MET A 199 -1.88 12.29 -7.70
N PRO A 200 -0.90 12.80 -8.47
CA PRO A 200 0.29 12.02 -8.79
C PRO A 200 1.30 11.98 -7.64
N GLY A 201 1.81 10.78 -7.40
CA GLY A 201 2.84 10.45 -6.41
C GLY A 201 2.38 10.47 -4.96
N PHE A 202 3.32 10.14 -4.07
CA PHE A 202 3.09 10.09 -2.62
C PHE A 202 2.77 11.47 -2.03
N GLN A 203 1.56 11.66 -1.50
CA GLN A 203 1.07 12.92 -0.92
C GLN A 203 0.69 12.75 0.56
N PRO A 204 0.70 13.83 1.34
CA PRO A 204 0.11 13.83 2.68
C PRO A 204 -1.44 13.78 2.60
N PHE A 205 -2.11 13.45 3.69
CA PHE A 205 -3.55 13.11 3.67
C PHE A 205 -4.44 14.32 3.36
N GLU A 206 -4.00 15.53 3.67
CA GLU A 206 -4.69 16.79 3.38
C GLU A 206 -4.96 16.95 1.88
N VAL A 207 -4.08 16.40 1.01
CA VAL A 207 -4.31 16.40 -0.44
C VAL A 207 -5.45 15.45 -0.83
N TYR A 208 -5.62 14.32 -0.13
CA TYR A 208 -6.76 13.42 -0.30
C TYR A 208 -8.05 14.15 0.10
N GLU A 209 -8.07 14.80 1.27
CA GLU A 209 -9.25 15.51 1.76
C GLU A 209 -9.68 16.64 0.82
N VAL A 210 -8.74 17.47 0.36
CA VAL A 210 -9.05 18.53 -0.61
C VAL A 210 -9.55 17.94 -1.93
N SER A 211 -8.97 16.83 -2.39
CA SER A 211 -9.43 16.15 -3.62
C SER A 211 -10.88 15.67 -3.48
N ILE A 212 -11.21 15.02 -2.36
CA ILE A 212 -12.55 14.51 -2.06
C ILE A 212 -13.55 15.65 -1.91
N ALA A 213 -13.20 16.72 -1.19
CA ALA A 213 -14.07 17.89 -1.03
C ALA A 213 -14.41 18.56 -2.38
N ASN A 214 -13.48 18.56 -3.34
CA ASN A 214 -13.72 19.14 -4.67
C ASN A 214 -14.51 18.21 -5.60
N VAL A 215 -14.23 16.91 -5.56
CA VAL A 215 -14.90 15.90 -6.41
C VAL A 215 -16.30 15.56 -5.88
N ALA A 216 -16.45 15.44 -4.56
CA ALA A 216 -17.65 14.94 -3.91
C ALA A 216 -17.98 15.72 -2.61
N PRO A 217 -18.27 17.04 -2.69
CA PRO A 217 -18.47 17.91 -1.53
C PRO A 217 -19.61 17.54 -0.58
N LYS A 218 -20.50 16.63 -1.01
CA LYS A 218 -21.64 16.14 -0.22
C LYS A 218 -21.35 14.86 0.56
N ILE A 219 -20.18 14.26 0.39
CA ILE A 219 -19.77 13.11 1.19
C ILE A 219 -19.44 13.62 2.59
N GLU A 220 -20.10 13.03 3.59
CA GLU A 220 -19.77 13.28 4.98
C GLU A 220 -18.46 12.60 5.34
N ARG A 221 -17.64 13.31 6.10
CA ARG A 221 -16.37 12.82 6.64
C ARG A 221 -16.63 12.30 8.05
N ARG A 222 -16.38 11.01 8.31
CA ARG A 222 -16.40 10.47 9.68
C ARG A 222 -15.40 11.25 10.55
N PRO A 223 -15.72 11.63 11.81
CA PRO A 223 -14.74 12.27 12.69
C PRO A 223 -13.54 11.33 12.96
N PRO A 224 -12.37 11.87 13.34
CA PRO A 224 -11.25 11.03 13.79
C PRO A 224 -11.65 10.13 14.97
N PRO A 225 -11.06 8.93 15.09
CA PRO A 225 -11.24 8.08 16.27
C PRO A 225 -10.77 8.79 17.53
N GLU A 226 -11.39 8.48 18.67
CA GLU A 226 -11.06 9.09 19.96
C GLU A 226 -9.97 8.32 20.72
N THR A 227 -9.82 7.02 20.47
CA THR A 227 -8.86 6.16 21.18
C THR A 227 -8.17 5.16 20.26
N ALA A 228 -7.00 4.68 20.68
CA ALA A 228 -6.32 3.56 20.03
C ALA A 228 -7.16 2.27 20.03
N GLU A 229 -7.94 2.01 21.09
CA GLU A 229 -8.81 0.84 21.17
C GLU A 229 -9.92 0.86 20.11
N GLU A 230 -10.53 2.03 19.85
CA GLU A 230 -11.54 2.20 18.79
C GLU A 230 -10.93 1.83 17.42
N ILE A 231 -9.71 2.28 17.16
CA ILE A 231 -8.98 1.98 15.93
C ILE A 231 -8.71 0.48 15.81
N LEU A 232 -8.18 -0.16 16.85
CA LEU A 232 -7.83 -1.58 16.81
C LEU A 232 -9.07 -2.49 16.76
N THR A 233 -10.22 -2.02 17.27
CA THR A 233 -11.50 -2.72 17.12
C THR A 233 -12.01 -2.64 15.69
N TRP A 234 -11.86 -1.49 15.04
CA TRP A 234 -12.27 -1.28 13.65
C TRP A 234 -11.37 -2.01 12.64
N ALA A 235 -10.07 -2.03 12.87
CA ALA A 235 -9.11 -2.62 11.95
C ALA A 235 -9.17 -4.15 11.99
N PRO A 236 -9.38 -4.84 10.85
CA PRO A 236 -9.45 -6.30 10.82
C PRO A 236 -8.06 -6.97 10.87
N TYR A 237 -7.01 -6.20 11.15
CA TYR A 237 -5.62 -6.64 11.13
C TYR A 237 -4.75 -5.79 12.06
N PRO A 238 -3.58 -6.30 12.48
CA PRO A 238 -2.65 -5.52 13.31
C PRO A 238 -2.16 -4.24 12.61
N LEU A 239 -2.01 -3.16 13.39
CA LEU A 239 -1.59 -1.84 12.91
C LEU A 239 -0.24 -1.41 13.47
N ALA A 240 0.58 -0.74 12.66
CA ALA A 240 1.79 -0.09 13.16
C ALA A 240 1.45 1.10 14.06
N THR A 241 2.36 1.44 14.97
CA THR A 241 2.21 2.63 15.84
C THR A 241 1.98 3.90 15.01
N ALA A 242 2.70 4.04 13.89
CA ALA A 242 2.58 5.17 12.98
C ALA A 242 1.24 5.24 12.23
N GLU A 243 0.55 4.11 12.05
CA GLU A 243 -0.79 4.07 11.45
C GLU A 243 -1.84 4.53 12.45
N VAL A 244 -1.74 4.06 13.70
CA VAL A 244 -2.62 4.51 14.80
C VAL A 244 -2.44 6.01 15.03
N ALA A 245 -1.19 6.49 15.07
CA ALA A 245 -0.88 7.91 15.20
C ALA A 245 -1.51 8.76 14.08
N ALA A 246 -1.40 8.29 12.83
CA ALA A 246 -1.98 8.98 11.68
C ALA A 246 -3.52 9.04 11.75
N LEU A 247 -4.18 7.96 12.14
CA LEU A 247 -5.64 7.93 12.32
C LEU A 247 -6.10 8.84 13.46
N ARG A 248 -5.39 8.82 14.60
CA ARG A 248 -5.69 9.68 15.76
C ARG A 248 -5.38 11.16 15.52
N GLY A 249 -4.48 11.47 14.58
CA GLY A 249 -3.97 12.83 14.39
C GLY A 249 -3.07 13.29 15.54
N ILE A 250 -2.30 12.38 16.13
CA ILE A 250 -1.40 12.66 17.28
C ILE A 250 0.04 12.26 16.97
N HIS A 251 0.98 12.63 17.84
CA HIS A 251 2.38 12.24 17.70
C HIS A 251 2.55 10.73 17.93
N VAL A 252 3.55 10.12 17.28
CA VAL A 252 3.78 8.66 17.34
C VAL A 252 4.03 8.15 18.76
N GLU A 253 4.73 8.93 19.59
CA GLU A 253 4.96 8.62 21.00
C GLU A 253 3.68 8.69 21.84
N ASP A 254 2.73 9.55 21.47
CA ASP A 254 1.43 9.62 22.16
C ASP A 254 0.59 8.41 21.81
N ALA A 255 0.56 8.04 20.52
CA ALA A 255 -0.12 6.82 20.06
C ALA A 255 0.46 5.57 20.73
N ARG A 256 1.79 5.47 20.86
CA ARG A 256 2.44 4.37 21.60
C ARG A 256 1.92 4.28 23.03
N ARG A 257 1.88 5.41 23.75
CA ARG A 257 1.38 5.44 25.13
C ARG A 257 -0.08 5.04 25.21
N GLU A 258 -0.94 5.51 24.30
CA GLU A 258 -2.35 5.07 24.24
C GLU A 258 -2.47 3.56 24.00
N LEU A 259 -1.67 2.99 23.09
CA LEU A 259 -1.65 1.56 22.78
C LEU A 259 -1.21 0.71 23.98
N GLU A 260 -0.13 1.10 24.66
CA GLU A 260 0.36 0.42 25.86
C GLU A 260 -0.67 0.45 27.00
N LEU A 261 -1.34 1.59 27.19
CA LEU A 261 -2.39 1.73 28.22
C LEU A 261 -3.67 0.97 27.88
N SER A 262 -3.97 0.75 26.60
CA SER A 262 -5.15 0.00 26.15
C SER A 262 -5.07 -1.51 26.42
N GLY A 263 -3.89 -2.02 26.77
CA GLY A 263 -3.65 -3.46 26.91
C GLY A 263 -3.48 -4.20 25.57
N ALA A 264 -3.35 -3.48 24.46
CA ALA A 264 -3.04 -4.05 23.16
C ALA A 264 -1.70 -4.79 23.16
N LYS A 265 -1.59 -5.83 22.34
CA LYS A 265 -0.38 -6.65 22.22
C LYS A 265 0.47 -6.16 21.07
N LEU A 266 1.76 -5.98 21.34
CA LEU A 266 2.76 -5.65 20.34
C LEU A 266 3.43 -6.91 19.77
N ALA A 267 3.27 -7.14 18.47
CA ALA A 267 4.14 -8.01 17.69
C ALA A 267 5.31 -7.18 17.14
N ALA A 268 6.46 -7.25 17.82
CA ALA A 268 7.64 -6.47 17.45
C ALA A 268 8.13 -6.80 16.03
N ALA A 269 8.44 -5.77 15.25
CA ALA A 269 8.95 -5.92 13.88
C ALA A 269 9.77 -4.68 13.46
N ALA A 270 10.95 -4.92 12.89
CA ALA A 270 11.73 -3.93 12.14
C ALA A 270 11.91 -2.53 12.81
N GLY A 271 12.20 -2.52 14.11
CA GLY A 271 12.44 -1.30 14.89
C GLY A 271 11.19 -0.69 15.55
N ASP A 272 10.01 -1.23 15.27
CA ASP A 272 8.75 -0.95 15.98
C ASP A 272 7.95 -2.27 16.09
N GLY A 273 6.76 -2.35 15.49
CA GLY A 273 5.94 -3.54 15.43
C GLY A 273 4.49 -3.22 15.04
N TYR A 274 3.64 -4.21 15.26
CA TYR A 274 2.21 -4.14 14.95
C TYR A 274 1.38 -4.49 16.18
N TRP A 275 0.28 -3.76 16.37
CA TRP A 275 -0.58 -3.83 17.54
C TRP A 275 -1.92 -4.49 17.21
N SER A 276 -2.41 -5.36 18.09
CA SER A 276 -3.74 -5.98 18.04
C SER A 276 -4.36 -6.07 19.44
N LEU A 277 -5.69 -6.17 19.53
CA LEU A 277 -6.38 -6.42 20.81
C LEU A 277 -6.24 -7.88 21.28
N ASN A 278 -6.00 -8.82 20.37
CA ASN A 278 -5.87 -10.26 20.64
C ASN A 278 -4.55 -10.82 20.17
#